data_AF-A0A6M6E190-F1
#
_entry.id   AF-A0A6M6E190-F1
#
_cell.length_a   1.000
_cell.length_b   1.000
_cell.length_c   1.000
_cell.angle_alpha   90.00
_cell.angle_beta   90.00
_cell.angle_gamma   90.00
#
_symmetry.space_group_name_H-M   'P 1'
#
loop_
_entity.id
_entity.type
_entity.pdbx_description
1 polymer ?
#
loop_
_entity_poly.entity_id
_entity_poly.type
_entity_poly.pdbx_seq_one_letter_code
_entity_poly.pdbx_strand_id
1 'polypeptide(L)'
;MKNRSRSYYRHQRNRAIKHKLGILINVWNWDLEEDGDHSWIANPGKLSKAKLNCSCNLCKYEKNYKIKKPHIKAKLKQMKKEISDFLSE
;
A
#
# COMPACT_ATOMS: atom_id res chain seq x y z
N MET A 1 -13.69 -1.85 -29.78
CA MET A 1 -14.47 -2.60 -28.78
C MET A 1 -15.90 -2.05 -28.74
N LYS A 2 -16.80 -2.59 -29.57
CA LYS A 2 -18.18 -2.10 -29.66
C LYS A 2 -18.95 -2.51 -28.38
N ASN A 3 -19.74 -1.60 -27.82
CA ASN A 3 -20.67 -1.76 -26.68
C ASN A 3 -20.15 -1.49 -25.26
N ARG A 4 -18.96 -0.91 -25.07
CA ARG A 4 -18.54 -0.44 -23.73
C ARG A 4 -18.99 0.99 -23.50
N SER A 5 -19.85 1.20 -22.51
CA SER A 5 -20.32 2.53 -22.11
C SER A 5 -19.21 3.34 -21.43
N ARG A 6 -19.40 4.66 -21.36
CA ARG A 6 -18.52 5.54 -20.57
C ARG A 6 -18.50 5.15 -19.09
N SER A 7 -19.62 4.64 -18.56
CA SER A 7 -19.71 4.13 -17.19
C SER A 7 -18.80 2.92 -16.96
N TYR A 8 -18.69 2.01 -17.94
CA TYR A 8 -17.76 0.87 -17.86
C TYR A 8 -16.30 1.33 -17.69
N TYR A 9 -15.85 2.28 -18.50
CA TYR A 9 -14.47 2.79 -18.40
C TYR A 9 -14.20 3.53 -17.09
N ARG A 10 -15.17 4.29 -16.58
CA ARG A 10 -15.10 4.92 -15.26
C ARG A 10 -14.97 3.87 -14.15
N HIS A 11 -15.78 2.82 -14.22
CA HIS A 11 -15.71 1.71 -13.27
C HIS A 11 -14.35 1.01 -13.30
N GLN A 12 -13.83 0.66 -14.48
CA GLN A 12 -12.51 0.01 -14.60
C GLN A 12 -11.38 0.91 -14.08
N ARG A 13 -11.44 2.22 -14.37
CA ARG A 13 -10.48 3.19 -13.82
C ARG A 13 -10.52 3.22 -12.29
N ASN A 14 -11.71 3.30 -11.71
CA ASN A 14 -11.90 3.33 -10.26
C ASN A 14 -11.43 2.03 -9.60
N ARG A 15 -11.72 0.88 -10.23
CA ARG A 15 -11.22 -0.43 -9.78
C ARG A 15 -9.69 -0.46 -9.72
N ALA A 16 -9.02 0.04 -10.77
CA ALA A 16 -7.56 0.11 -10.81
C ALA A 16 -6.99 1.07 -9.76
N ILE A 17 -7.61 2.23 -9.54
CA ILE A 17 -7.22 3.18 -8.49
C ILE A 17 -7.34 2.53 -7.11
N LYS A 18 -8.50 1.94 -6.78
CA LYS A 18 -8.75 1.29 -5.49
C LYS A 18 -7.73 0.18 -5.19
N HIS A 19 -7.44 -0.67 -6.18
CA HIS A 19 -6.44 -1.72 -6.02
C HIS A 19 -5.04 -1.14 -5.70
N LYS A 20 -4.60 -0.12 -6.44
CA LYS A 20 -3.28 0.49 -6.23
C LYS A 20 -3.20 1.26 -4.91
N LEU A 21 -4.29 1.90 -4.48
CA LEU A 21 -4.38 2.52 -3.16
C LEU A 21 -4.24 1.48 -2.05
N GLY A 22 -4.89 0.32 -2.21
CA GLY A 22 -4.71 -0.81 -1.29
C GLY A 22 -3.28 -1.33 -1.21
N ILE A 23 -2.51 -1.27 -2.31
CA ILE A 23 -1.07 -1.60 -2.28
C ILE A 23 -0.31 -0.59 -1.43
N LEU A 24 -0.53 0.72 -1.63
CA LEU A 24 0.14 1.75 -0.83
C LEU A 24 -0.13 1.58 0.66
N ILE A 25 -1.39 1.42 1.04
CA ILE A 25 -1.76 1.33 2.46
C ILE A 25 -1.32 0.00 3.05
N ASN A 26 -1.63 -1.13 2.41
CA ASN A 26 -1.46 -2.45 3.07
C ASN A 26 -0.10 -3.11 2.75
N VAL A 27 0.44 -2.89 1.55
CA VAL A 27 1.67 -3.56 1.12
C VAL A 27 2.88 -2.73 1.49
N TRP A 28 2.83 -1.43 1.23
CA TRP A 28 3.89 -0.49 1.62
C TRP A 28 3.73 -0.02 3.06
N ASN A 29 2.60 -0.35 3.71
CA ASN A 29 2.32 0.00 5.09
C ASN A 29 2.39 1.51 5.33
N TRP A 30 1.95 2.29 4.33
CA TRP A 30 1.94 3.75 4.39
C TRP A 30 0.90 4.19 5.42
N ASP A 31 1.37 4.86 6.46
CA ASP A 31 0.54 5.35 7.55
C ASP A 31 0.33 6.85 7.36
N LEU A 32 -0.93 7.27 7.35
CA LEU A 32 -1.29 8.67 7.16
C LEU A 32 -0.88 9.55 8.35
N GLU A 33 -0.86 8.97 9.56
CA GLU A 33 -0.49 9.70 10.78
C GLU A 33 1.03 9.81 10.93
N GLU A 34 1.78 8.76 10.61
CA GLU A 34 3.24 8.74 10.79
C GLU A 34 4.02 9.21 9.54
N ASP A 35 3.61 8.83 8.33
CA ASP A 35 4.36 9.11 7.09
C ASP A 35 3.86 10.36 6.35
N GLY A 36 2.74 10.94 6.81
CA GLY A 36 2.10 12.09 6.19
C GLY A 36 1.42 11.77 4.86
N ASP A 37 1.02 12.84 4.16
CA ASP A 37 0.12 12.71 3.02
C ASP A 37 0.90 12.39 1.73
N HIS A 38 0.92 11.12 1.32
CA HIS A 38 1.51 10.74 0.04
C HIS A 38 0.72 11.42 -1.09
N SER A 39 1.41 11.96 -2.10
CA SER A 39 0.77 12.68 -3.23
C SER A 39 -0.31 11.86 -3.97
N TRP A 40 -0.21 10.53 -3.93
CA TRP A 40 -1.21 9.59 -4.45
C TRP A 40 -2.35 9.25 -3.48
N ILE A 41 -2.19 9.45 -2.17
CA ILE A 41 -3.28 9.35 -1.20
C ILE A 41 -4.11 10.63 -1.23
N ALA A 42 -3.46 11.80 -1.22
CA ALA A 42 -4.11 13.09 -1.42
C ALA A 42 -4.85 13.19 -2.77
N ASN A 43 -4.30 12.57 -3.84
CA ASN A 43 -4.89 12.58 -5.18
C ASN A 43 -4.96 11.16 -5.81
N PRO A 44 -5.90 10.30 -5.37
CA PRO A 44 -5.97 8.91 -5.82
C PRO A 44 -6.21 8.74 -7.32
N GLY A 45 -6.82 9.74 -7.97
CA GLY A 45 -7.05 9.76 -9.42
C GLY A 45 -5.77 9.54 -10.25
N LYS A 46 -4.60 9.97 -9.75
CA LYS A 46 -3.29 9.82 -10.41
C LYS A 46 -2.84 8.35 -10.46
N LEU A 47 -3.31 7.50 -9.53
CA LEU A 47 -3.00 6.07 -9.51
C LEU A 47 -3.48 5.32 -10.75
N SER A 48 -4.48 5.84 -11.47
CA SER A 48 -4.91 5.25 -12.74
C SER A 48 -3.76 5.14 -13.77
N LYS A 49 -2.77 6.03 -13.71
CA LYS A 49 -1.60 6.07 -14.60
C LYS A 49 -0.31 5.55 -13.96
N ALA A 50 -0.27 5.41 -12.63
CA ALA A 50 0.91 4.90 -11.93
C ALA A 50 1.26 3.47 -12.36
N LYS A 51 2.54 3.17 -12.60
CA LYS A 51 3.04 1.81 -12.92
C LYS A 51 3.19 0.96 -11.64
N LEU A 52 2.13 0.89 -10.84
CA LEU A 52 2.03 0.10 -9.60
C LEU A 52 1.38 -1.26 -9.85
N ASN A 53 1.76 -1.92 -10.93
CA ASN A 53 1.32 -3.26 -11.31
C ASN A 53 2.16 -4.31 -10.58
N CYS A 54 2.32 -4.12 -9.27
CA CYS A 54 3.27 -4.87 -8.47
C CYS A 54 2.86 -6.35 -8.37
N SER A 55 3.45 -7.18 -9.23
CA SER A 55 3.37 -8.63 -9.21
C SER A 55 4.59 -9.27 -8.54
N CYS A 56 5.55 -8.46 -8.06
CA CYS A 56 6.82 -8.93 -7.53
C CYS A 56 6.65 -9.71 -6.23
N ASN A 57 7.66 -10.51 -5.89
CA ASN A 57 7.65 -11.37 -4.71
C ASN A 57 7.45 -10.60 -3.39
N LEU A 58 7.92 -9.36 -3.31
CA LEU A 58 7.75 -8.50 -2.13
C LEU A 58 6.30 -8.02 -1.97
N CYS A 59 5.63 -7.65 -3.06
CA CYS A 59 4.23 -7.20 -3.00
C CYS A 59 3.24 -8.35 -2.81
N LYS A 60 3.58 -9.54 -3.30
CA LYS A 60 2.81 -10.78 -3.11
C LYS A 60 3.37 -11.64 -1.97
N TYR A 61 4.12 -11.06 -1.04
CA TYR A 61 4.84 -11.82 -0.02
C TYR A 61 3.95 -12.81 0.74
N GLU A 62 2.78 -12.36 1.21
CA GLU A 62 1.82 -13.23 1.89
C GLU A 62 1.30 -14.37 0.99
N LYS A 63 0.99 -14.07 -0.27
CA LYS A 63 0.52 -15.07 -1.23
C LYS A 63 1.61 -16.09 -1.57
N ASN A 64 2.84 -15.62 -1.76
CA ASN A 64 3.95 -16.43 -2.25
C ASN A 64 4.57 -17.28 -1.14
N TYR A 65 4.68 -16.73 0.07
CA TYR A 65 5.36 -17.38 1.19
C TYR A 65 4.40 -17.88 2.27
N LYS A 66 3.08 -17.61 2.17
CA LYS A 66 2.06 -17.95 3.18
C LYS A 66 2.36 -17.41 4.58
N ILE A 67 3.32 -16.50 4.69
CA ILE A 67 3.66 -15.78 5.91
C ILE A 67 2.78 -14.53 5.92
N LYS A 68 1.80 -14.47 6.83
CA LYS A 68 1.07 -13.22 7.10
C LYS A 68 2.11 -12.14 7.35
N LYS A 69 1.99 -10.99 6.67
CA LYS A 69 2.81 -9.83 6.99
C LYS A 69 2.56 -9.55 8.46
N PRO A 70 3.59 -9.65 9.31
CA PRO A 70 3.44 -9.21 10.69
C PRO A 70 3.02 -7.74 10.66
N HIS A 71 2.46 -7.25 11.76
CA HIS A 71 2.29 -5.82 12.01
C HIS A 71 3.68 -5.14 12.12
N ILE A 72 4.45 -5.13 11.02
CA ILE A 72 5.90 -4.90 10.97
C ILE A 72 6.25 -3.56 11.61
N LYS A 73 5.41 -2.54 11.44
CA LYS A 73 5.60 -1.22 12.09
C LYS A 73 5.48 -1.28 13.60
N ALA A 74 4.43 -1.90 14.15
CA ALA A 74 4.25 -2.00 15.60
C ALA A 74 5.41 -2.77 16.26
N LYS A 75 5.81 -3.89 15.64
CA LYS A 75 6.95 -4.69 16.11
C LYS A 75 8.29 -3.94 15.96
N LEU A 76 8.52 -3.24 14.85
CA LEU A 76 9.72 -2.40 14.67
C LEU A 76 9.77 -1.24 15.67
N LYS A 77 8.62 -0.60 15.95
CA LYS A 77 8.51 0.51 16.90
C LYS A 77 8.81 0.02 18.31
N GLN A 78 8.29 -1.14 18.69
CA GLN A 78 8.61 -1.78 19.96
C GLN A 78 10.10 -2.15 20.06
N MET A 79 10.67 -2.78 19.04
CA MET A 79 12.10 -3.11 19.01
C MET A 79 13.00 -1.87 19.08
N LYS A 80 12.63 -0.77 18.39
CA LYS A 80 13.34 0.51 18.47
C LYS A 80 13.26 1.12 19.88
N LYS A 81 12.10 1.02 20.54
CA LYS A 81 11.92 1.48 21.91
C LYS A 81 12.81 0.69 22.87
N GLU A 82 12.81 -0.64 22.77
CA GLU A 82 13.67 -1.51 23.59
C GLU A 82 15.16 -1.18 23.44
N ILE A 83 15.63 -0.89 22.21
CA ILE A 83 17.01 -0.44 21.97
C ILE A 83 17.28 0.92 22.62
N SER A 84 16.35 1.87 22.50
CA SER A 84 16.50 3.20 23.10
C SER A 84 16.56 3.13 24.62
N ASP A 85 15.69 2.32 25.22
CA ASP A 85 15.61 2.16 26.67
C ASP A 85 16.93 1.57 27.20
N PHE A 86 17.47 0.53 26.54
CA PHE A 86 18.78 -0.07 26.87
C PHE A 86 19.97 0.90 26.74
N LEU A 87 19.97 1.77 25.72
CA LEU A 87 21.04 2.76 25.52
C LEU A 87 20.95 3.96 26.47
N SER A 88 19.83 4.13 27.16
CA SER A 88 19.60 5.21 28.12
C SER A 88 19.85 4.83 29.59
N GLU A 89 20.06 3.53 29.84
CA GLU A 89 20.57 2.97 31.11
C GLU A 89 22.11 2.92 31.11
#